data_AF-A0A9W6XHC3-F1
#
_entry.id   AF-A0A9W6XHC3-F1
#
_cell.length_a   1.000
_cell.length_b   1.000
_cell.length_c   1.000
_cell.angle_alpha   90.00
_cell.angle_beta   90.00
_cell.angle_gamma   90.00
#
_symmetry.space_group_name_H-M   'P 1'
#
loop_
_entity.id
_entity.type
_entity.pdbx_description
1 polymer ?
#
loop_
_entity_poly.entity_id
_entity_poly.type
_entity_poly.pdbx_seq_one_letter_code
_entity_poly.pdbx_strand_id
1 'polypeptide(L)' 'MYVMTTSTLDKQKGIQKLQEAIEAVREHITAKKGTMSVKMEPKVVSVNEEKEFLQMIEKLENENRLVDGDAPED' A
#
# COMPACT_ATOMS: atom_id res chain seq x y z
N MET A 1 6.32 2.47 3.19
CA MET A 1 5.55 1.33 2.61
C MET A 1 4.44 1.95 1.78
N TYR A 2 4.18 1.50 0.56
CA TYR A 2 3.10 2.06 -0.29
C TYR A 2 1.98 1.03 -0.42
N VAL A 3 0.73 1.51 -0.40
CA VAL A 3 -0.47 0.70 -0.57
C VAL A 3 -1.28 1.28 -1.72
N MET A 4 -1.69 0.43 -2.66
CA MET A 4 -2.65 0.77 -3.70
C MET A 4 -3.96 0.07 -3.41
N THR A 5 -5.03 0.85 -3.25
CA THR A 5 -6.40 0.34 -3.14
C THR A 5 -7.18 0.68 -4.41
N THR A 6 -8.09 -0.18 -4.81
CA THR A 6 -8.99 0.09 -5.94
C THR A 6 -10.32 -0.60 -5.68
N SER A 7 -11.37 0.19 -5.64
CA SER A 7 -12.74 -0.29 -5.49
C SER A 7 -13.36 -0.51 -6.88
N THR A 8 -13.85 -1.72 -7.15
CA THR A 8 -14.58 -2.03 -8.39
C THR A 8 -15.79 -2.90 -8.09
N LEU A 9 -16.81 -2.80 -8.95
CA LEU A 9 -17.98 -3.70 -8.91
C LEU A 9 -17.62 -5.12 -9.34
N ASP A 10 -16.64 -5.24 -10.24
CA ASP A 10 -16.34 -6.47 -10.97
C ASP A 10 -15.00 -7.05 -10.48
N LYS A 11 -15.08 -7.87 -9.42
CA LYS A 11 -13.92 -8.34 -8.62
C LYS A 11 -12.80 -8.95 -9.47
N GLN A 12 -13.14 -9.77 -10.48
CA GLN A 12 -12.14 -10.41 -11.34
C GLN A 12 -11.40 -9.41 -12.22
N LYS A 13 -12.13 -8.48 -12.86
CA LYS A 13 -11.52 -7.42 -13.68
C LYS A 13 -10.69 -6.47 -12.82
N GLY A 14 -11.12 -6.21 -11.58
CA GLY A 14 -10.37 -5.40 -10.62
C GLY A 14 -8.99 -5.95 -10.34
N ILE A 15 -8.90 -7.23 -9.97
CA ILE A 15 -7.60 -7.89 -9.71
C ILE A 15 -6.71 -7.82 -10.95
N GLN A 16 -7.26 -8.15 -12.12
CA GLN A 16 -6.52 -8.17 -13.37
C GLN A 16 -5.93 -6.78 -13.69
N LYS A 17 -6.74 -5.73 -13.55
CA LYS A 17 -6.28 -4.34 -13.73
C LYS A 17 -5.25 -3.91 -12.69
N LEU A 18 -5.39 -4.33 -11.44
CA LEU A 18 -4.40 -4.05 -10.40
C LEU A 18 -3.05 -4.71 -10.72
N GLN A 19 -3.10 -5.94 -11.24
CA GLN A 19 -1.92 -6.69 -11.64
C GLN A 19 -1.20 -6.03 -12.82
N GLU A 20 -1.95 -5.61 -13.85
CA GLU A 20 -1.41 -4.82 -14.97
C GLU A 20 -0.76 -3.51 -14.47
N ALA A 21 -1.39 -2.81 -13.51
CA ALA A 21 -0.86 -1.58 -12.96
C ALA A 21 0.43 -1.80 -12.16
N ILE A 22 0.51 -2.86 -11.35
CA ILE A 22 1.72 -3.24 -10.61
C ILE A 22 2.87 -3.53 -11.58
N GLU A 23 2.60 -4.21 -12.69
CA GLU A 23 3.60 -4.50 -13.70
C GLU A 23 4.10 -3.24 -14.40
N ALA A 24 3.21 -2.34 -14.81
CA ALA A 24 3.58 -1.05 -15.40
C ALA A 24 4.41 -0.17 -14.44
N VAL A 25 4.06 -0.14 -13.15
CA VAL A 25 4.85 0.55 -12.12
C VAL A 25 6.23 -0.08 -11.97
N ARG A 26 6.30 -1.42 -11.97
CA ARG A 26 7.57 -2.15 -11.89
C ARG A 26 8.48 -1.83 -13.07
N GLU A 27 7.94 -1.78 -14.29
CA GLU A 27 8.70 -1.39 -15.49
C GLU A 27 9.27 0.01 -15.36
N HIS A 28 8.45 0.98 -14.94
CA HIS A 28 8.90 2.36 -14.73
C HIS A 28 9.96 2.49 -13.63
N ILE A 29 9.82 1.77 -12.52
CA ILE A 29 10.81 1.78 -11.43
C ILE A 29 12.12 1.15 -11.90
N THR A 30 12.03 0.01 -12.60
CA THR A 30 13.21 -0.70 -13.14
C THR A 30 13.94 0.16 -14.19
N ALA A 31 13.21 0.86 -15.05
CA ALA A 31 13.77 1.80 -16.02
C ALA A 31 14.57 2.93 -15.36
N LYS A 32 14.18 3.34 -14.15
CA LYS A 32 14.89 4.34 -13.33
C LYS A 32 15.98 3.74 -12.43
N LYS A 33 16.35 2.46 -12.62
CA LYS A 33 17.26 1.68 -11.75
C LYS A 33 16.81 1.60 -10.28
N GLY A 34 15.52 1.74 -10.02
CA GLY A 34 14.94 1.51 -8.70
C GLY A 34 14.60 0.03 -8.48
N THR A 35 14.40 -0.34 -7.22
CA THR A 35 13.98 -1.70 -6.84
C THR A 35 12.63 -1.64 -6.13
N MET A 36 11.69 -2.46 -6.58
CA MET A 36 10.36 -2.60 -6.03
C MET A 36 10.15 -4.04 -5.58
N SER A 37 9.81 -4.24 -4.30
CA SER A 37 9.40 -5.54 -3.77
C SER A 37 7.93 -5.50 -3.37
N VAL A 38 7.12 -6.29 -4.06
CA VAL A 38 5.71 -6.50 -3.71
C VAL A 38 5.67 -7.45 -2.51
N LYS A 39 5.27 -6.94 -1.34
CA LYS A 39 5.13 -7.77 -0.12
C LYS A 39 3.80 -8.50 -0.03
N MET A 40 2.77 -8.02 -0.73
CA MET A 40 1.44 -8.60 -0.72
C MET A 40 0.88 -8.57 -2.14
N GLU A 41 0.51 -9.75 -2.66
CA GLU A 41 -0.13 -9.87 -3.96
C GLU A 41 -1.55 -9.28 -3.94
N PRO A 42 -2.05 -8.78 -5.08
CA PRO A 42 -3.40 -8.21 -5.16
C PRO A 42 -4.46 -9.28 -4.82
N LYS A 43 -5.11 -9.15 -3.66
CA LYS A 43 -6.22 -10.01 -3.24
C LYS A 43 -7.53 -9.24 -3.19
N VAL A 44 -8.65 -9.93 -3.45
CA VAL A 44 -9.98 -9.37 -3.18
C VAL A 44 -10.15 -9.30 -1.67
N VAL A 45 -10.12 -8.08 -1.13
CA VAL A 45 -10.53 -7.82 0.24
C VAL A 45 -11.98 -7.36 0.26
N SER A 46 -12.73 -7.79 1.27
CA SER A 46 -14.05 -7.21 1.53
C SER A 46 -13.91 -5.83 2.16
N VAL A 47 -14.93 -4.98 2.03
CA VAL A 47 -14.95 -3.60 2.57
C VAL A 47 -14.65 -3.58 4.08
N ASN A 48 -15.07 -4.60 4.81
CA ASN A 48 -14.76 -4.74 6.23
C ASN A 48 -13.25 -4.94 6.49
N GLU A 49 -12.60 -5.85 5.77
CA GLU A 49 -11.16 -6.08 5.87
C GLU A 49 -10.35 -4.85 5.44
N GLU A 50 -10.79 -4.15 4.39
CA GLU A 50 -10.15 -2.91 3.94
C GLU A 50 -10.20 -1.83 5.02
N LYS A 51 -11.33 -1.69 5.71
CA LYS A 51 -11.50 -0.72 6.80
C LYS A 51 -10.62 -1.05 8.01
N GLU A 52 -10.56 -2.31 8.42
CA GLU A 52 -9.68 -2.72 9.52
C GLU A 52 -8.20 -2.55 9.16
N PHE A 53 -7.83 -2.85 7.91
CA PHE A 53 -6.46 -2.67 7.43
C PHE A 53 -6.07 -1.19 7.37
N LEU A 54 -6.96 -0.32 6.89
CA LEU A 54 -6.74 1.13 6.88
C LEU A 54 -6.59 1.69 8.29
N GLN A 55 -7.42 1.24 9.25
CA GLN A 55 -7.28 1.65 10.65
C GLN A 55 -5.94 1.20 11.24
N MET A 56 -5.47 0.01 10.89
CA MET A 56 -4.17 -0.49 11.31
C MET A 56 -3.02 0.32 10.69
N ILE A 57 -3.12 0.67 9.40
CA ILE A 57 -2.14 1.53 8.70
C ILE A 57 -2.11 2.91 9.32
N GLU A 58 -3.27 3.54 9.54
CA GLU A 58 -3.38 4.88 10.13
C GLU A 58 -2.77 4.92 11.53
N LYS A 59 -3.02 3.87 12.33
CA LYS A 59 -2.39 3.72 13.64
C LYS A 59 -0.87 3.60 13.54
N LEU A 60 -0.37 2.79 12.61
CA LEU A 60 1.08 2.63 12.36
C LEU A 60 1.74 3.90 11.79
N GLU A 61 1.03 4.67 10.97
CA GLU A 61 1.49 5.98 10.47
C GLU A 61 1.51 7.00 11.61
N ASN A 62 0.50 7.03 12.45
CA ASN A 62 0.46 7.92 13.61
C ASN A 62 1.57 7.57 14.61
N GLU A 63 1.82 6.28 14.88
CA GLU A 63 2.93 5.85 15.72
C GLU A 63 4.31 6.16 15.11
N ASN A 64 4.50 6.01 13.79
CA ASN A 64 5.73 6.45 13.13
C ASN A 64 5.90 7.98 13.16
N ARG A 65 4.80 8.73 13.08
CA ARG A 65 4.81 10.20 13.10
C ARG A 65 5.08 10.77 14.49
N LEU A 66 4.78 10.02 15.55
CA LEU A 66 5.01 10.41 16.94
C LEU A 66 6.43 10.12 17.44
N VAL A 67 7.29 9.49 16.63
CA VAL A 67 8.74 9.43 16.88
C VAL A 67 9.41 10.66 16.25
N ASP A 68 8.98 11.86 16.65
CA ASP A 68 9.73 13.09 16.43
C ASP A 68 10.56 13.32 17.70
N GLY A 69 11.82 12.91 17.63
CA GLY A 69 12.76 12.89 18.74
C GLY A 69 13.29 14.28 19.10
N ASP A 70 12.45 15.12 19.68
CA ASP A 70 12.90 16.30 20.43
C ASP A 70 12.17 16.38 21.77
N ALA A 71 12.52 15.46 22.67
CA ALA A 71 12.55 15.80 24.08
C ALA A 71 13.92 16.45 24.34
N PRO A 72 14.01 17.78 24.55
CA PRO A 72 15.21 18.33 25.16
C PRO A 72 15.32 17.73 26.56
N GLU A 73 16.32 16.87 26.76
CA GLU A 73 16.85 16.59 28.09
C GLU A 73 17.54 17.87 28.59
N ASP A 74 16.83 18.68 29.38
CA ASP A 74 17.41 19.68 30.29
C ASP A 74 16.85 19.46 31.70
#